data_AF-A0A0E3VWG8-F1
#
_entry.id   AF-A0A0E3VWG8-F1
#
_cell.length_a   1.000
_cell.length_b   1.000
_cell.length_c   1.000
_cell.angle_alpha   90.00
_cell.angle_beta   90.00
_cell.angle_gamma   90.00
#
_symmetry.space_group_name_H-M   'P 1'
#
loop_
_entity.id
_entity.type
_entity.pdbx_description
1 polymer ?
#
loop_
_entity_poly.entity_id
_entity_poly.type
_entity_poly.pdbx_seq_one_letter_code
_entity_poly.pdbx_strand_id
1 'polypeptide(L)'
;MQILITGGGGFIGAWLARRLAGDGHRLRVFESVERSAQFNGIVGAAAASVEWRIGDIADGQAVRAAAEGCDGIVHLAGVLTPACKADPVRGAMINLVGTLSVFNAAQALGIRRIVYTSSAGVYGPDDETTPRPITH
;
A
#
# COMPACT_ATOMS: atom_id res chain seq x y z
N MET A 1 4.17 10.52 14.55
CA MET A 1 4.88 10.04 13.35
C MET A 1 4.15 10.48 12.10
N GLN A 2 4.87 10.70 11.01
CA GLN A 2 4.38 10.80 9.64
C GLN A 2 4.39 9.40 9.01
N ILE A 3 3.24 8.89 8.57
CA ILE A 3 3.12 7.53 8.02
C ILE A 3 2.65 7.61 6.57
N LEU A 4 3.41 6.98 5.66
CA LEU A 4 2.97 6.76 4.28
C LEU A 4 2.10 5.49 4.22
N ILE A 5 0.93 5.57 3.62
CA ILE A 5 0.06 4.43 3.31
C ILE A 5 -0.08 4.32 1.80
N THR A 6 0.60 3.36 1.17
CA THR A 6 0.38 3.08 -0.26
C THR A 6 -0.86 2.22 -0.41
N GLY A 7 -1.74 2.47 -1.37
CA GLY A 7 -3.05 1.80 -1.43
C GLY A 7 -4.00 2.29 -0.32
N GLY A 8 -3.69 3.44 0.29
CA GLY A 8 -4.41 3.98 1.44
C GLY A 8 -5.82 4.45 1.12
N GLY A 9 -6.13 4.72 -0.15
CA GLY A 9 -7.47 5.07 -0.61
C GLY A 9 -8.39 3.87 -0.77
N GLY A 10 -7.86 2.64 -0.69
CA GLY A 10 -8.61 1.41 -0.72
C GLY A 10 -9.36 1.10 0.58
N PHE A 11 -10.12 0.00 0.58
CA PHE A 11 -10.97 -0.41 1.71
C PHE A 11 -10.19 -0.60 3.03
N ILE A 12 -9.13 -1.42 3.01
CA ILE A 12 -8.29 -1.66 4.20
C ILE A 12 -7.57 -0.37 4.61
N GLY A 13 -7.07 0.37 3.62
CA GLY A 13 -6.34 1.62 3.81
C GLY A 13 -7.14 2.67 4.56
N ALA A 14 -8.42 2.85 4.20
CA ALA A 14 -9.29 3.84 4.85
C ALA A 14 -9.54 3.49 6.34
N TRP A 15 -9.80 2.21 6.67
CA TRP A 15 -9.97 1.80 8.07
C TRP A 15 -8.70 1.94 8.89
N LEU A 16 -7.55 1.58 8.30
CA LEU A 16 -6.25 1.80 8.92
C LEU A 16 -6.00 3.29 9.15
N ALA A 17 -6.28 4.14 8.15
CA ALA A 17 -6.11 5.57 8.25
C ALA A 17 -6.98 6.17 9.37
N ARG A 18 -8.24 5.75 9.48
CA ARG A 18 -9.12 6.14 10.60
C ARG A 18 -8.50 5.80 11.95
N ARG A 19 -8.00 4.57 12.11
CA ARG A 19 -7.39 4.09 13.36
C ARG A 19 -6.12 4.88 13.70
N LEU A 20 -5.21 5.05 12.75
CA LEU A 20 -3.93 5.74 12.95
C LEU A 20 -4.09 7.25 13.16
N ALA A 21 -5.04 7.88 12.47
CA ALA A 21 -5.36 9.28 12.72
C ALA A 21 -5.96 9.48 14.12
N GLY A 22 -6.78 8.52 14.59
CA GLY A 22 -7.28 8.49 15.97
C GLY A 22 -6.17 8.37 17.03
N ASP A 23 -5.02 7.78 16.68
CA ASP A 23 -3.82 7.74 17.53
C ASP A 23 -2.94 9.01 17.43
N GLY A 24 -3.36 10.02 16.66
CA GLY A 24 -2.63 11.27 16.48
C GLY A 24 -1.47 11.19 15.48
N HIS A 25 -1.42 10.16 14.64
CA HIS A 25 -0.45 10.11 13.53
C HIS A 25 -0.85 11.05 12.40
N ARG A 26 0.15 11.64 11.73
CA ARG A 26 -0.04 12.35 10.47
C ARG A 26 0.08 11.35 9.32
N LEU A 27 -0.84 11.43 8.37
CA LEU A 27 -0.96 10.43 7.32
C LEU A 27 -0.74 11.04 5.95
N ARG A 28 -0.04 10.29 5.12
CA ARG A 28 0.07 10.52 3.69
C ARG A 28 -0.41 9.28 2.97
N VAL A 29 -1.35 9.42 2.04
CA VAL A 29 -1.85 8.34 1.19
C VAL A 29 -1.19 8.45 -0.18
N PHE A 30 -0.63 7.34 -0.66
CA PHE A 30 -0.15 7.20 -2.03
C PHE A 30 -1.01 6.23 -2.81
N GLU A 31 -1.60 6.69 -3.91
CA GLU A 31 -2.60 5.94 -4.68
C GLU A 31 -2.52 6.30 -6.17
N SER A 32 -2.92 5.40 -7.05
CA SER A 32 -2.96 5.68 -8.49
C SER A 32 -4.08 6.62 -8.92
N VAL A 33 -5.16 6.67 -8.13
CA VAL A 33 -6.33 7.53 -8.35
C VAL A 33 -6.84 8.02 -7.00
N GLU A 34 -7.22 9.29 -6.91
CA GLU A 34 -7.80 9.82 -5.68
C GLU A 34 -9.18 9.20 -5.41
N ARG A 35 -9.36 8.63 -4.21
CA ARG A 35 -10.62 7.98 -3.78
C ARG A 35 -11.25 8.70 -2.59
N SER A 36 -11.13 10.02 -2.57
CA SER A 36 -11.45 10.86 -1.40
C SER A 36 -12.89 10.73 -0.93
N ALA A 37 -13.88 10.55 -1.80
CA ALA A 37 -15.29 10.38 -1.37
C ALA A 37 -15.50 9.15 -0.45
N GLN A 38 -15.06 7.96 -0.88
CA GLN A 38 -15.17 6.72 -0.08
C GLN A 38 -14.28 6.78 1.17
N PHE A 39 -13.07 7.30 1.00
CA PHE A 39 -12.11 7.48 2.10
C PHE A 39 -12.69 8.39 3.19
N ASN A 40 -13.25 9.55 2.82
CA ASN A 40 -13.83 10.52 3.75
C ASN A 40 -15.02 9.93 4.52
N GLY A 41 -15.85 9.11 3.86
CA GLY A 41 -16.98 8.43 4.53
C GLY A 41 -16.54 7.45 5.63
N ILE A 42 -15.36 6.83 5.49
CA ILE A 42 -14.83 5.88 6.48
C ILE A 42 -14.01 6.60 7.56
N VAL A 43 -13.13 7.53 7.14
CA VAL A 43 -12.18 8.23 8.02
C VAL A 43 -12.82 9.37 8.81
N GLY A 44 -13.88 9.98 8.28
CA GLY A 44 -14.59 11.08 8.92
C GLY A 44 -13.77 12.38 8.94
N ALA A 45 -13.91 13.17 10.01
CA ALA A 45 -13.30 14.49 10.13
C ALA A 45 -11.76 14.47 10.00
N ALA A 46 -11.12 13.37 10.39
CA ALA A 46 -9.67 13.20 10.28
C ALA A 46 -9.18 13.15 8.83
N ALA A 47 -10.06 12.91 7.84
CA ALA A 47 -9.67 12.87 6.44
C ALA A 47 -9.12 14.22 5.94
N ALA A 48 -9.56 15.34 6.54
CA ALA A 48 -9.12 16.68 6.16
C ALA A 48 -7.63 16.96 6.42
N SER A 49 -6.99 16.19 7.31
CA SER A 49 -5.56 16.29 7.61
C SER A 49 -4.70 15.26 6.89
N VAL A 50 -5.29 14.43 6.02
CA VAL A 50 -4.59 13.41 5.24
C VAL A 50 -4.03 14.05 3.97
N GLU A 51 -2.73 13.91 3.77
CA GLU A 51 -2.06 14.35 2.55
C GLU A 51 -2.21 13.29 1.45
N TRP A 52 -2.67 13.67 0.26
CA TRP A 52 -2.74 12.76 -0.89
C TRP A 52 -1.56 12.98 -1.83
N ARG A 53 -0.95 11.86 -2.27
CA ARG A 53 0.05 11.82 -3.33
C ARG A 53 -0.42 10.84 -4.40
N ILE A 54 -0.67 11.36 -5.59
CA ILE A 54 -1.15 10.53 -6.71
C ILE A 54 0.05 10.09 -7.55
N GLY A 55 0.15 8.79 -7.81
CA GLY A 55 1.22 8.21 -8.61
C GLY A 55 1.09 6.69 -8.77
N ASP A 56 1.85 6.13 -9.70
CA ASP A 56 1.91 4.67 -9.87
C ASP A 56 2.92 4.08 -8.87
N ILE A 57 2.54 2.99 -8.20
CA ILE A 57 3.42 2.28 -7.28
C ILE A 57 4.64 1.69 -7.99
N ALA A 58 4.52 1.39 -9.29
CA ALA A 58 5.63 0.93 -10.12
C ALA A 58 6.64 2.04 -10.46
N ASP A 59 6.28 3.32 -10.30
CA ASP A 59 7.21 4.44 -10.46
C ASP A 59 8.00 4.66 -9.15
N GLY A 60 9.21 4.10 -9.11
CA GLY A 60 10.09 4.21 -7.95
C GLY A 60 10.43 5.66 -7.55
N GLN A 61 10.47 6.61 -8.49
CA GLN A 61 10.72 8.01 -8.15
C GLN A 61 9.49 8.65 -7.50
N ALA A 62 8.29 8.35 -8.01
CA ALA A 62 7.04 8.79 -7.39
C ALA A 62 6.88 8.22 -5.97
N VAL A 63 7.19 6.93 -5.77
CA VAL A 63 7.15 6.29 -4.45
C VAL A 63 8.17 6.91 -3.49
N ARG A 64 9.40 7.16 -3.96
CA ARG A 64 10.43 7.84 -3.17
C ARG A 64 9.97 9.23 -2.74
N ALA A 65 9.51 10.06 -3.68
CA ALA A 65 9.01 11.40 -3.39
C ALA A 65 7.83 11.37 -2.40
N ALA A 66 6.93 10.39 -2.53
CA ALA A 66 5.84 10.19 -1.59
C ALA A 66 6.32 9.78 -0.19
N ALA A 67 7.44 9.05 -0.08
CA ALA A 67 8.00 8.61 1.19
C ALA A 67 8.86 9.67 1.90
N GLU A 68 9.25 10.76 1.21
CA GLU A 68 10.09 11.81 1.81
C GLU A 68 9.48 12.41 3.08
N GLY A 69 10.26 12.47 4.15
CA GLY A 69 9.82 12.98 5.45
C GLY A 69 8.89 12.05 6.24
N CYS A 70 8.64 10.82 5.76
CA CYS A 70 7.88 9.82 6.51
C CYS A 70 8.78 9.04 7.48
N ASP A 71 8.23 8.69 8.64
CA ASP A 71 8.92 7.88 9.66
C ASP A 71 8.70 6.37 9.46
N GLY A 72 7.67 5.99 8.68
CA GLY A 72 7.30 4.60 8.43
C GLY A 72 6.35 4.47 7.24
N ILE A 73 6.29 3.26 6.69
CA ILE A 73 5.45 2.93 5.52
C ILE A 73 4.53 1.75 5.86
N VAL A 74 3.25 1.88 5.50
CA VAL A 74 2.32 0.77 5.41
C VAL A 74 1.98 0.51 3.94
N HIS A 75 2.40 -0.64 3.42
CA HIS A 75 2.23 -1.02 2.03
C HIS A 75 1.00 -1.92 1.84
N LEU A 76 -0.09 -1.33 1.35
CA LEU A 76 -1.36 -1.99 1.03
C LEU A 76 -1.67 -1.97 -0.48
N ALA A 77 -0.83 -1.33 -1.29
CA ALA A 77 -1.03 -1.27 -2.73
C ALA A 77 -0.81 -2.66 -3.32
N GLY A 78 -1.84 -3.22 -3.94
CA GLY A 78 -1.79 -4.54 -4.54
C GLY A 78 -3.07 -4.87 -5.30
N VAL A 79 -2.98 -5.81 -6.24
CA VAL A 79 -4.11 -6.36 -6.98
C VAL A 79 -4.26 -7.86 -6.72
N LEU A 80 -5.51 -8.32 -6.68
CA LEU A 80 -5.84 -9.72 -6.35
C LEU A 80 -5.67 -10.67 -7.55
N THR A 81 -5.58 -11.96 -7.27
CA THR A 81 -5.35 -13.04 -8.26
C THR A 81 -6.23 -12.96 -9.51
N PRO A 82 -7.56 -12.67 -9.43
CA PRO A 82 -8.37 -12.54 -10.64
C PRO A 82 -7.90 -11.42 -11.57
N ALA A 83 -7.47 -10.28 -11.02
CA ALA A 83 -6.94 -9.16 -11.80
C ALA A 83 -5.55 -9.49 -12.36
N CYS A 84 -4.68 -10.15 -11.59
CA CYS A 84 -3.39 -10.64 -12.08
C CYS A 84 -3.55 -11.65 -13.21
N LYS A 85 -4.56 -12.53 -13.16
CA LYS A 85 -4.81 -13.50 -14.23
C LYS A 85 -5.31 -12.83 -15.52
N ALA A 86 -6.09 -11.77 -15.39
CA ALA A 86 -6.58 -11.00 -16.53
C ALA A 86 -5.46 -10.19 -17.21
N ASP A 87 -4.53 -9.65 -16.43
CA ASP A 87 -3.35 -8.93 -16.92
C ASP A 87 -2.11 -9.26 -16.05
N PRO A 88 -1.35 -10.31 -16.41
CA PRO A 88 -0.19 -10.75 -15.62
C PRO A 88 0.92 -9.72 -15.56
N VAL A 89 1.12 -8.95 -16.64
CA VAL A 89 2.15 -7.91 -16.70
C VAL A 89 1.80 -6.80 -15.73
N ARG A 90 0.55 -6.30 -15.75
CA ARG A 90 0.11 -5.29 -14.79
C ARG A 90 0.16 -5.81 -13.35
N GLY A 91 -0.23 -7.07 -13.13
CA GLY A 91 -0.11 -7.73 -11.83
C GLY A 91 1.33 -7.72 -11.30
N ALA A 92 2.31 -8.10 -12.13
CA ALA A 92 3.72 -8.06 -11.77
C ALA A 92 4.24 -6.63 -11.53
N MET A 93 3.82 -5.66 -12.35
CA MET A 93 4.20 -4.26 -12.15
C MET A 93 3.72 -3.70 -10.81
N ILE A 94 2.51 -4.06 -10.37
CA ILE A 94 1.96 -3.58 -9.10
C ILE A 94 2.54 -4.37 -7.91
N ASN A 95 2.38 -5.70 -7.92
CA ASN A 95 2.63 -6.54 -6.75
C ASN A 95 4.09 -6.93 -6.57
N LEU A 96 4.92 -6.89 -7.62
CA LEU A 96 6.35 -7.19 -7.53
C LEU A 96 7.16 -5.91 -7.65
N VAL A 97 7.08 -5.22 -8.80
CA VAL A 97 7.88 -4.02 -9.05
C VAL A 97 7.49 -2.91 -8.07
N GLY A 98 6.20 -2.70 -7.83
CA GLY A 98 5.72 -1.71 -6.87
C GLY A 98 6.18 -1.97 -5.42
N THR A 99 6.18 -3.23 -4.99
CA THR A 99 6.69 -3.60 -3.67
C THR A 99 8.21 -3.36 -3.57
N LEU A 100 8.97 -3.66 -4.62
CA LEU A 100 10.39 -3.32 -4.68
C LEU A 100 10.63 -1.80 -4.63
N SER A 101 9.81 -1.01 -5.33
CA SER A 101 9.87 0.46 -5.27
C SER A 101 9.71 0.98 -3.83
N VAL A 102 8.80 0.39 -3.05
CA VAL A 102 8.60 0.76 -1.63
C VAL A 102 9.83 0.42 -0.79
N PHE A 103 10.39 -0.78 -0.92
CA PHE A 103 11.57 -1.17 -0.15
C PHE A 103 12.80 -0.35 -0.54
N ASN A 104 12.97 -0.05 -1.82
CA ASN A 104 14.05 0.82 -2.30
C ASN A 104 13.90 2.25 -1.79
N ALA A 105 12.68 2.81 -1.79
CA ALA A 105 12.42 4.13 -1.23
C ALA A 105 12.73 4.17 0.28
N ALA A 106 12.29 3.14 1.03
CA ALA A 106 12.57 3.05 2.45
C ALA A 106 14.07 2.97 2.74
N GLN A 107 14.81 2.14 2.00
CA GLN A 107 16.26 2.02 2.11
C GLN A 107 16.95 3.36 1.81
N ALA A 108 16.59 4.01 0.69
CA ALA A 108 17.21 5.27 0.27
C ALA A 108 16.97 6.42 1.24
N LEU A 109 15.82 6.42 1.94
CA LEU A 109 15.44 7.46 2.90
C LEU A 109 15.75 7.09 4.36
N GLY A 110 16.32 5.90 4.61
CA GLY A 110 16.64 5.44 5.97
C GLY A 110 15.40 5.10 6.82
N ILE A 111 14.25 4.83 6.20
CA ILE A 111 13.02 4.44 6.89
C ILE A 111 13.14 2.99 7.35
N ARG A 112 13.18 2.78 8.67
CA ARG A 112 13.40 1.45 9.27
C ARG A 112 12.13 0.66 9.56
N ARG A 113 10.96 1.28 9.49
CA ARG A 113 9.67 0.64 9.83
C ARG A 113 8.80 0.51 8.59
N ILE A 114 8.60 -0.72 8.16
CA ILE A 114 7.70 -1.07 7.06
C ILE A 114 6.76 -2.16 7.54
N VAL A 115 5.47 -1.98 7.31
CA VAL A 115 4.45 -3.02 7.43
C VAL A 115 3.89 -3.24 6.03
N TYR A 116 3.81 -4.47 5.56
CA TYR A 116 3.24 -4.78 4.24
C TYR A 116 2.26 -5.94 4.36
N THR A 117 1.28 -5.98 3.46
CA THR A 117 0.32 -7.08 3.41
C THR A 117 0.81 -8.20 2.52
N SER A 118 0.69 -9.44 3.01
CA SER A 118 0.78 -10.66 2.21
C SER A 118 -0.62 -11.26 2.02
N SER A 119 -0.71 -12.38 1.31
CA SER A 119 -1.96 -13.11 1.07
C SER A 119 -1.78 -14.57 1.46
N ALA A 120 -2.84 -15.19 1.99
CA ALA A 120 -2.88 -16.65 2.19
C ALA A 120 -2.67 -17.44 0.88
N GLY A 121 -2.86 -16.79 -0.28
CA GLY A 121 -2.60 -17.39 -1.60
C GLY A 121 -1.15 -17.85 -1.81
N VAL A 122 -0.20 -17.42 -0.97
CA VAL A 122 1.19 -17.93 -1.00
C VAL A 122 1.29 -19.42 -0.63
N TYR A 123 0.36 -19.94 0.17
CA TYR A 123 0.36 -21.35 0.58
C TYR A 123 -0.20 -22.28 -0.50
N GLY A 124 -1.12 -21.77 -1.31
CA GLY A 124 -1.78 -22.54 -2.36
C GLY A 124 -2.90 -23.47 -1.88
N PRO A 125 -3.29 -24.49 -2.67
CA PRO A 125 -4.57 -25.18 -2.48
C PRO A 125 -4.56 -26.28 -1.42
N ASP A 126 -3.39 -26.82 -1.06
CA ASP A 126 -3.30 -28.04 -0.24
C ASP A 126 -3.24 -27.73 1.26
N ASP A 127 -2.12 -27.17 1.77
CA ASP A 127 -2.03 -26.71 3.16
C ASP A 127 -0.83 -25.75 3.40
N GLU A 128 -0.79 -25.13 4.58
CA GLU A 128 0.29 -24.23 5.01
C GLU A 128 1.62 -24.97 5.28
N THR A 129 1.60 -26.31 5.42
CA THR A 129 2.76 -27.12 5.80
C THR A 129 3.63 -27.49 4.59
N THR A 130 3.00 -27.69 3.43
CA THR A 130 3.66 -27.98 2.15
C THR A 130 3.13 -27.02 1.09
N PRO A 131 3.59 -25.76 1.09
CA PRO A 131 3.03 -24.74 0.22
C PRO A 131 3.21 -25.11 -1.26
N ARG A 132 2.11 -25.07 -2.00
CA ARG A 132 2.08 -25.23 -3.46
C ARG A 132 1.55 -23.95 -4.10
N PRO A 133 2.40 -22.93 -4.29
CA PRO A 133 1.94 -21.60 -4.70
C PRO A 133 0.97 -21.67 -5.87
N ILE A 134 -0.19 -20.99 -5.77
CA ILE A 134 -1.09 -20.78 -6.90
C ILE A 134 -0.46 -19.67 -7.75
N THR A 135 0.68 -19.95 -8.36
CA THR A 135 1.12 -19.21 -9.54
C THR A 135 0.37 -19.82 -10.71
N HIS A 136 -0.76 -19.21 -11.07
CA HIS A 136 -1.32 -19.39 -12.40
C HIS A 136 -0.37 -18.83 -13.45
#